data_AF-A0A2U8QR30-F1
#
_entry.id   AF-A0A2U8QR30-F1
#
_cell.length_a   1.000
_cell.length_b   1.000
_cell.length_c   1.000
_cell.angle_alpha   90.00
_cell.angle_beta   90.00
_cell.angle_gamma   90.00
#
_symmetry.space_group_name_H-M   'P 1'
#
loop_
_entity.id
_entity.type
_entity.pdbx_description
1 polymer ?
#
loop_
_entity_poly.entity_id
_entity_poly.type
_entity_poly.pdbx_seq_one_letter_code
_entity_poly.pdbx_strand_id
1 'polypeptide(L)'
;MENKNITVIKSIEDFPSESVLFKLNRGDKLIIYYDKFSSPEKKTKAEEWKERFLDYSIEIDTVDESISIFKKITKEEVLKNLSFFKKYEAEYRELASSLFLERNKLLFNNRDLKHIDPIMRKKFAKGQILDWNFNFSGSYYSFENRKKEEFITVPENFRKDTKLDSYCFPKFIEENREIASILPIKIYFGYKDWERIVNIISE
;
A
#
# COMPACT_ATOMS: atom_id res chain seq x y z
N MET A 1 -9.87 -8.80 -11.15
CA MET A 1 -10.18 -10.17 -10.69
C MET A 1 -8.88 -10.95 -10.63
N GLU A 2 -8.58 -11.47 -9.45
CA GLU A 2 -7.47 -12.38 -9.18
C GLU A 2 -7.92 -13.80 -9.55
N ASN A 3 -7.05 -14.59 -10.18
CA ASN A 3 -7.31 -16.01 -10.40
C ASN A 3 -6.61 -16.81 -9.30
N LYS A 4 -7.35 -17.66 -8.60
CA LYS A 4 -6.80 -18.50 -7.53
C LYS A 4 -6.55 -19.91 -8.05
N ASN A 5 -5.30 -20.35 -8.03
CA ASN A 5 -4.89 -21.71 -8.30
C ASN A 5 -4.57 -22.38 -6.97
N ILE A 6 -5.29 -23.45 -6.63
CA ILE A 6 -5.15 -24.11 -5.33
C ILE A 6 -4.49 -25.47 -5.54
N THR A 7 -3.44 -25.74 -4.77
CA THR A 7 -2.74 -27.02 -4.74
C THR A 7 -2.68 -27.50 -3.29
N VAL A 8 -3.04 -28.76 -3.04
CA VAL A 8 -2.90 -29.39 -1.72
C VAL A 8 -1.73 -30.35 -1.78
N ILE A 9 -0.80 -30.24 -0.84
CA ILE A 9 0.41 -31.06 -0.80
C ILE A 9 0.48 -31.87 0.50
N LYS A 10 0.96 -33.11 0.41
CA LYS A 10 1.05 -34.02 1.57
C LYS A 10 2.46 -34.03 2.14
N SER A 11 3.47 -34.04 1.27
CA SER A 11 4.88 -34.01 1.67
C SER A 11 5.64 -32.83 1.05
N ILE A 12 6.95 -32.73 1.35
CA ILE A 12 7.81 -31.69 0.79
C ILE A 12 8.17 -31.97 -0.67
N GLU A 13 8.13 -33.23 -1.09
CA GLU A 13 8.38 -33.63 -2.48
C GLU A 13 7.25 -33.20 -3.42
N ASP A 14 6.05 -33.00 -2.87
CA ASP A 14 4.86 -32.51 -3.59
C ASP A 14 4.89 -30.99 -3.84
N PHE A 15 5.90 -30.28 -3.33
CA PHE A 15 6.00 -28.84 -3.51
C PHE A 15 6.10 -28.48 -5.00
N PRO A 16 5.40 -27.43 -5.48
CA PRO A 16 5.48 -27.04 -6.87
C PRO A 16 6.93 -26.80 -7.31
N SER A 17 7.27 -27.21 -8.53
CA SER A 17 8.59 -26.89 -9.06
C SER A 17 8.72 -25.39 -9.35
N GLU A 18 9.95 -24.90 -9.44
CA GLU A 18 10.23 -23.51 -9.81
C GLU A 18 9.63 -23.13 -11.17
N SER A 19 9.53 -24.10 -12.09
CA SER A 19 8.90 -23.89 -13.39
C SER A 19 7.42 -23.49 -13.29
N VAL A 20 6.73 -23.91 -12.22
CA VAL A 20 5.34 -23.51 -11.95
C VAL A 20 5.30 -22.04 -11.55
N LEU A 21 6.22 -21.62 -10.67
CA LEU A 21 6.34 -20.21 -10.26
C LEU A 21 6.59 -19.30 -11.45
N PHE A 22 7.55 -19.65 -12.32
CA PHE A 22 7.89 -18.86 -13.50
C PHE A 22 6.73 -18.71 -14.51
N LYS A 23 5.76 -19.62 -14.48
CA LYS A 23 4.56 -19.58 -15.31
C LYS A 23 3.41 -18.78 -14.70
N LEU A 24 3.53 -18.34 -13.44
CA LEU A 24 2.49 -17.50 -12.82
C LEU A 24 2.42 -16.15 -13.52
N ASN A 25 1.23 -15.79 -13.99
CA ASN A 25 0.98 -14.48 -14.55
C ASN A 25 0.72 -13.46 -13.44
N ARG A 26 0.89 -12.18 -13.76
CA ARG A 26 0.42 -11.09 -12.88
C ARG A 26 -1.09 -11.20 -12.70
N GLY A 27 -1.52 -11.18 -11.44
CA GLY A 27 -2.93 -11.37 -11.06
C GLY A 27 -3.34 -12.79 -10.75
N ASP A 28 -2.48 -13.78 -11.01
CA ASP A 28 -2.69 -15.15 -10.55
C ASP A 28 -2.10 -15.29 -9.14
N LYS A 29 -2.82 -16.01 -8.27
CA LYS A 29 -2.40 -16.37 -6.92
C LYS A 29 -2.39 -17.89 -6.81
N LEU A 30 -1.21 -18.45 -6.56
CA LEU A 30 -1.05 -19.85 -6.20
C LEU A 30 -1.19 -19.99 -4.68
N ILE A 31 -2.06 -20.87 -4.22
CA ILE A 31 -2.24 -21.19 -2.80
C ILE A 31 -1.89 -22.66 -2.61
N ILE A 32 -0.90 -22.91 -1.77
CA ILE A 32 -0.44 -24.24 -1.40
C ILE A 32 -0.97 -24.53 0.00
N TYR A 33 -1.91 -25.47 0.12
CA TYR A 33 -2.39 -25.97 1.42
C TYR A 33 -1.60 -27.19 1.87
N TYR A 34 -1.44 -27.30 3.18
CA TYR A 34 -0.79 -28.43 3.83
C TYR A 34 -1.81 -29.19 4.67
N ASP A 35 -1.65 -30.51 4.73
CA ASP A 35 -2.43 -31.34 5.65
C ASP A 35 -1.89 -31.26 7.09
N LYS A 36 -0.62 -30.83 7.25
CA LYS A 36 0.06 -30.51 8.54
C LYS A 36 1.19 -29.50 8.30
N PHE A 37 1.05 -28.26 8.78
CA PHE A 37 2.01 -27.15 8.61
C PHE A 37 3.15 -27.14 9.63
N SER A 38 3.06 -27.96 10.67
CA SER A 38 4.02 -27.95 11.78
C SER A 38 5.40 -28.55 11.48
N SER A 39 5.69 -28.98 10.23
CA SER A 39 7.03 -29.49 9.90
C SER A 39 8.00 -28.33 9.60
N PRO A 40 9.13 -28.21 10.33
CA PRO A 40 10.12 -27.14 10.12
C PRO A 40 10.62 -27.04 8.68
N GLU A 41 10.72 -28.18 7.98
CA GLU A 41 11.22 -28.29 6.60
C GLU A 41 10.41 -27.46 5.60
N LYS A 42 9.07 -27.46 5.73
CA LYS A 42 8.18 -26.72 4.82
C LYS A 42 8.34 -25.22 4.99
N LYS A 43 8.47 -24.77 6.25
CA LYS A 43 8.73 -23.37 6.56
C LYS A 43 10.10 -22.95 6.03
N THR A 44 11.14 -23.76 6.20
CA THR A 44 12.47 -23.50 5.63
C THR A 44 12.40 -23.34 4.12
N LYS A 45 11.70 -24.24 3.41
CA LYS A 45 11.52 -24.15 1.96
C LYS A 45 10.83 -22.86 1.51
N ALA A 46 9.80 -22.45 2.24
CA ALA A 46 9.08 -21.21 1.99
C ALA A 46 9.96 -19.96 2.15
N GLU A 47 10.80 -19.95 3.19
CA GLU A 47 11.75 -18.86 3.43
C GLU A 47 12.86 -18.85 2.36
N GLU A 48 13.41 -20.01 1.97
CA GLU A 48 14.35 -20.12 0.83
C GLU A 48 13.75 -19.52 -0.45
N TRP A 49 12.47 -19.81 -0.71
CA TRP A 49 11.79 -19.26 -1.87
C TRP A 49 11.59 -17.75 -1.78
N LYS A 50 11.27 -17.20 -0.60
CA LYS A 50 11.19 -15.74 -0.42
C LYS A 50 12.51 -15.04 -0.76
N GLU A 51 13.64 -15.63 -0.36
CA GLU A 51 14.97 -15.09 -0.63
C GLU A 51 15.33 -15.18 -2.11
N ARG A 52 14.97 -16.29 -2.76
CA ARG A 52 15.32 -16.55 -4.17
C ARG A 52 14.41 -15.83 -5.17
N PHE A 53 13.12 -15.74 -4.89
CA PHE A 53 12.10 -15.25 -5.83
C PHE A 53 11.67 -13.81 -5.48
N LEU A 54 12.58 -12.86 -5.62
CA LEU A 54 12.38 -11.46 -5.22
C LEU A 54 11.22 -10.75 -5.95
N ASP A 55 10.88 -11.20 -7.16
CA ASP A 55 9.75 -10.70 -7.96
C ASP A 55 8.41 -11.33 -7.57
N TYR A 56 8.40 -12.19 -6.56
CA TYR A 56 7.21 -12.84 -6.04
C TYR A 56 6.99 -12.41 -4.59
N SER A 57 5.72 -12.33 -4.20
CA SER A 57 5.33 -12.31 -2.79
C SER A 57 5.01 -13.73 -2.41
N ILE A 58 5.67 -14.21 -1.36
CA ILE A 58 5.43 -15.53 -0.79
C ILE A 58 5.05 -15.27 0.67
N GLU A 59 3.80 -15.57 1.00
CA GLU A 59 3.20 -15.29 2.29
C GLU A 59 2.88 -16.62 2.95
N ILE A 60 3.31 -16.77 4.19
CA ILE A 60 3.11 -17.98 4.98
C ILE A 60 2.00 -17.68 5.98
N ASP A 61 0.91 -18.44 5.89
CA ASP A 61 -0.15 -18.43 6.87
C ASP A 61 -0.04 -19.66 7.76
N THR A 62 0.32 -19.44 9.02
CA THR A 62 0.45 -20.52 10.02
C THR A 62 -0.88 -20.95 10.63
N VAL A 63 -1.94 -20.14 10.49
CA VAL A 63 -3.27 -20.44 11.00
C VAL A 63 -4.03 -21.29 9.99
N ASP A 64 -4.05 -20.85 8.73
CA ASP A 64 -4.71 -21.56 7.63
C ASP A 64 -3.83 -22.67 7.03
N GLU A 65 -2.64 -22.89 7.60
CA GLU A 65 -1.69 -23.89 7.14
C GLU A 65 -1.48 -23.79 5.63
N SER A 66 -1.08 -22.60 5.14
CA SER A 66 -0.97 -22.35 3.71
C SER A 66 0.18 -21.43 3.33
N ILE A 67 0.59 -21.53 2.06
CA ILE A 67 1.48 -20.56 1.43
C ILE A 67 0.78 -19.95 0.23
N SER A 68 0.70 -18.63 0.26
CA SER A 68 0.21 -17.81 -0.85
C SER A 68 1.38 -17.28 -1.65
N ILE A 69 1.38 -17.53 -2.96
CA ILE A 69 2.43 -17.08 -3.87
C ILE A 69 1.81 -16.32 -5.03
N PHE A 70 2.35 -15.14 -5.31
CA PHE A 70 1.92 -14.34 -6.45
C PHE A 70 3.04 -13.48 -6.98
N LYS A 71 2.97 -13.17 -8.28
CA LYS A 71 3.95 -12.31 -8.94
C LYS A 71 3.67 -10.85 -8.60
N LYS A 72 4.67 -10.17 -8.02
CA LYS A 72 4.63 -8.73 -7.76
C LYS A 72 4.71 -7.97 -9.08
N ILE A 73 4.27 -6.72 -9.07
CA ILE A 73 4.66 -5.77 -10.10
C ILE A 73 6.18 -5.69 -10.27
N THR A 74 6.66 -5.73 -11.51
CA THR A 74 8.09 -5.67 -11.84
C THR A 74 8.64 -4.26 -11.82
N LYS A 75 9.98 -4.11 -11.71
CA LYS A 75 10.63 -2.79 -11.77
C LYS A 75 10.42 -2.15 -13.13
N GLU A 76 10.49 -2.94 -14.19
CA GLU A 76 10.30 -2.50 -15.57
C GLU A 76 8.87 -1.99 -15.82
N GLU A 77 7.85 -2.65 -15.27
CA GLU A 77 6.46 -2.16 -15.31
C GLU A 77 6.33 -0.77 -14.67
N VAL A 78 6.97 -0.55 -13.51
CA VAL A 78 6.95 0.76 -12.83
C VAL A 78 7.72 1.80 -13.63
N LEU A 79 8.94 1.48 -14.09
CA LEU A 79 9.80 2.41 -14.82
C LEU A 79 9.19 2.85 -16.15
N LYS A 80 8.51 1.96 -16.88
CA LYS A 80 7.77 2.32 -18.10
C LYS A 80 6.67 3.35 -17.86
N ASN A 81 6.18 3.45 -16.63
CA ASN A 81 5.10 4.35 -16.22
C ASN A 81 5.56 5.38 -15.18
N LEU A 82 6.88 5.60 -15.08
CA LEU A 82 7.47 6.44 -14.05
C LEU A 82 6.95 7.88 -14.11
N SER A 83 6.76 8.42 -15.32
CA SER A 83 6.23 9.78 -15.52
C SER A 83 4.84 9.96 -14.92
N PHE A 84 3.96 8.96 -15.05
CA PHE A 84 2.65 8.96 -14.41
C PHE A 84 2.79 9.03 -12.89
N PHE A 85 3.56 8.11 -12.30
CA PHE A 85 3.71 8.06 -10.84
C PHE A 85 4.38 9.31 -10.28
N LYS A 86 5.39 9.86 -10.97
CA LYS A 86 6.07 11.09 -10.56
C LYS A 86 5.19 12.32 -10.65
N LYS A 87 4.34 12.41 -11.67
CA LYS A 87 3.33 13.48 -11.76
C LYS A 87 2.40 13.45 -10.54
N TYR A 88 1.80 12.29 -10.27
CA TYR A 88 0.84 12.18 -9.17
C TYR A 88 1.50 12.20 -7.78
N GLU A 89 2.77 11.79 -7.65
CA GLU A 89 3.57 12.04 -6.45
C GLU A 89 3.68 13.54 -6.17
N ALA A 90 4.00 14.34 -7.20
CA ALA A 90 4.13 15.79 -7.03
C ALA A 90 2.79 16.42 -6.64
N GLU A 91 1.71 16.07 -7.34
CA GLU A 91 0.36 16.56 -7.02
C GLU A 91 -0.07 16.17 -5.59
N TYR A 92 0.15 14.92 -5.18
CA TYR A 92 -0.10 14.46 -3.82
C TYR A 92 0.67 15.30 -2.79
N ARG A 93 1.98 15.50 -3.01
CA ARG A 93 2.83 16.25 -2.07
C ARG A 93 2.43 17.71 -1.98
N GLU A 94 2.07 18.36 -3.09
CA GLU A 94 1.61 19.75 -3.11
C GLU A 94 0.29 19.91 -2.37
N LEU A 95 -0.70 19.06 -2.66
CA LEU A 95 -1.99 19.09 -2.00
C LEU A 95 -1.87 18.77 -0.51
N ALA A 96 -1.14 17.72 -0.13
CA ALA A 96 -0.89 17.36 1.26
C ALA A 96 -0.21 18.51 2.02
N SER A 97 0.80 19.15 1.43
CA SER A 97 1.51 20.28 2.04
C SER A 97 0.59 21.47 2.26
N SER A 98 -0.25 21.81 1.27
CA SER A 98 -1.21 22.90 1.37
C SER A 98 -2.22 22.67 2.49
N LEU A 99 -2.85 21.48 2.52
CA LEU A 99 -3.84 21.12 3.54
C LEU A 99 -3.23 21.05 4.95
N PHE A 100 -2.03 20.50 5.09
CA PHE A 100 -1.32 20.47 6.37
C PHE A 100 -0.96 21.87 6.87
N LEU A 101 -0.51 22.76 5.96
CA LEU A 101 -0.19 24.13 6.31
C LEU A 101 -1.44 24.86 6.81
N GLU A 102 -2.55 24.78 6.09
CA GLU A 102 -3.81 25.42 6.49
C GLU A 102 -4.37 24.83 7.80
N ARG A 103 -4.29 23.51 7.97
CA ARG A 103 -4.66 22.83 9.23
C ARG A 103 -3.82 23.33 10.39
N ASN A 104 -2.52 23.46 10.18
CA ASN A 104 -1.63 23.94 11.20
C ASN A 104 -1.92 25.40 11.54
N LYS A 105 -2.16 26.29 10.56
CA LYS A 105 -2.57 27.68 10.82
C LYS A 105 -3.82 27.76 11.72
N LEU A 106 -4.83 26.91 11.48
CA LEU A 106 -6.02 26.84 12.32
C LEU A 106 -5.73 26.42 13.76
N LEU A 107 -4.73 25.57 13.97
CA LEU A 107 -4.32 25.15 15.32
C LEU A 107 -3.42 26.16 16.00
N PHE A 108 -2.49 26.77 15.27
CA PHE A 108 -1.55 27.77 15.77
C PHE A 108 -2.21 29.08 16.13
N ASN A 109 -3.22 29.52 15.36
CA ASN A 109 -4.08 30.64 15.76
C ASN A 109 -4.83 30.35 17.07
N ASN A 110 -4.82 29.10 17.54
CA ASN A 110 -5.47 28.65 18.77
C ASN A 110 -4.52 28.17 19.89
N ARG A 111 -3.15 28.18 19.74
CA ARG A 111 -2.09 28.14 20.81
C ARG A 111 -0.71 27.58 20.35
N ASP A 112 0.30 27.85 21.18
CA ASP A 112 1.71 27.39 21.12
C ASP A 112 1.89 25.86 21.12
N LEU A 113 2.75 25.37 20.21
CA LEU A 113 2.74 23.99 19.72
C LEU A 113 3.55 22.96 20.50
N LYS A 114 4.04 23.26 21.71
CA LYS A 114 4.96 22.32 22.36
C LYS A 114 4.27 21.06 22.90
N HIS A 115 2.99 21.13 23.26
CA HIS A 115 2.21 19.96 23.68
C HIS A 115 0.73 20.13 23.33
N ILE A 116 0.29 19.62 22.17
CA ILE A 116 -1.15 19.43 21.93
C ILE A 116 -1.62 18.30 22.86
N ASP A 117 -2.25 18.69 23.97
CA ASP A 117 -2.90 17.79 24.92
C ASP A 117 -3.75 16.72 24.19
N PRO A 118 -3.72 15.44 24.58
CA PRO A 118 -4.61 14.39 24.05
C PRO A 118 -6.09 14.79 23.96
N ILE A 119 -6.58 15.63 24.88
CA ILE A 119 -7.95 16.16 24.89
C ILE A 119 -8.16 17.15 23.73
N MET A 120 -7.16 17.99 23.45
CA MET A 120 -7.18 18.90 22.29
C MET A 120 -7.05 18.12 20.98
N ARG A 121 -6.26 17.04 20.93
CA ARG A 121 -6.22 16.14 19.76
C ARG A 121 -7.59 15.54 19.45
N LYS A 122 -8.36 15.13 20.47
CA LYS A 122 -9.75 14.66 20.27
C LYS A 122 -10.68 15.77 19.80
N LYS A 123 -10.51 16.99 20.32
CA LYS A 123 -11.33 18.16 19.94
C LYS A 123 -11.09 18.60 18.49
N PHE A 124 -9.85 18.52 18.02
CA PHE A 124 -9.45 18.81 16.64
C PHE A 124 -9.28 17.55 15.79
N ALA A 125 -9.89 16.44 16.22
CA ALA A 125 -9.88 15.22 15.44
C ALA A 125 -10.70 15.36 14.17
N LYS A 126 -11.60 16.35 14.06
CA LYS A 126 -12.34 16.62 12.84
C LYS A 126 -12.62 18.10 12.67
N GLY A 127 -12.84 18.55 11.44
CA GLY A 127 -13.20 19.92 11.16
C GLY A 127 -13.30 20.19 9.67
N GLN A 128 -13.28 21.47 9.31
CA GLN A 128 -13.30 21.92 7.93
C GLN A 128 -12.22 22.99 7.72
N ILE A 129 -11.57 22.94 6.56
CA ILE A 129 -10.54 23.87 6.10
C ILE A 129 -10.88 24.24 4.67
N LEU A 130 -11.26 25.49 4.44
CA LEU A 130 -11.81 25.90 3.14
C LEU A 130 -13.00 24.99 2.77
N ASP A 131 -12.95 24.34 1.61
CA ASP A 131 -13.95 23.36 1.16
C ASP A 131 -13.65 21.91 1.58
N TRP A 132 -12.59 21.66 2.34
CA TRP A 132 -12.15 20.33 2.75
C TRP A 132 -12.64 19.99 4.15
N ASN A 133 -13.41 18.91 4.28
CA ASN A 133 -13.62 18.29 5.58
C ASN A 133 -12.40 17.47 5.93
N PHE A 134 -11.98 17.47 7.19
CA PHE A 134 -10.89 16.61 7.64
C PHE A 134 -11.26 15.81 8.87
N ASN A 135 -10.64 14.65 9.00
CA ASN A 135 -10.71 13.77 10.17
C ASN A 135 -9.34 13.16 10.47
N PHE A 136 -8.97 13.08 11.73
CA PHE A 136 -7.79 12.44 12.26
C PHE A 136 -8.18 11.11 12.87
N SER A 137 -7.60 10.02 12.36
CA SER A 137 -7.85 8.67 12.83
C SER A 137 -6.54 7.89 12.90
N GLY A 138 -6.25 7.32 14.08
CA GLY A 138 -4.99 6.63 14.33
C GLY A 138 -3.79 7.58 14.18
N SER A 139 -3.07 7.44 13.07
CA SER A 139 -1.87 8.22 12.74
C SER A 139 -1.99 8.96 11.40
N TYR A 140 -3.21 9.12 10.88
CA TYR A 140 -3.47 9.72 9.58
C TYR A 140 -4.54 10.81 9.66
N TYR A 141 -4.39 11.83 8.83
CA TYR A 141 -5.44 12.78 8.50
C TYR A 141 -6.05 12.40 7.16
N SER A 142 -7.37 12.26 7.10
CA SER A 142 -8.13 12.17 5.86
C SER A 142 -8.77 13.51 5.58
N PHE A 143 -8.66 13.98 4.34
CA PHE A 143 -9.31 15.18 3.83
C PHE A 143 -10.22 14.80 2.67
N GLU A 144 -11.44 15.33 2.66
CA GLU A 144 -12.47 15.06 1.68
C GLU A 144 -13.04 16.40 1.16
N ASN A 145 -13.00 16.59 -0.16
CA ASN A 145 -13.68 17.68 -0.84
C ASN A 145 -14.85 17.13 -1.66
N ARG A 146 -16.04 17.15 -1.06
CA ARG A 146 -17.26 16.61 -1.68
C ARG A 146 -17.66 17.31 -2.97
N LYS A 147 -17.32 18.59 -3.14
CA LYS A 147 -17.66 19.35 -4.35
C LYS A 147 -16.83 18.90 -5.55
N LYS A 148 -15.57 18.53 -5.29
CA LYS A 148 -14.63 18.08 -6.33
C LYS A 148 -14.51 16.57 -6.44
N GLU A 149 -15.22 15.82 -5.60
CA GLU A 149 -15.04 14.37 -5.43
C GLU A 149 -13.57 13.97 -5.17
N GLU A 150 -12.82 14.84 -4.49
CA GLU A 150 -11.40 14.61 -4.18
C GLU A 150 -11.22 14.07 -2.77
N PHE A 151 -10.29 13.13 -2.62
CA PHE A 151 -9.90 12.55 -1.35
C PHE A 151 -8.39 12.45 -1.20
N ILE A 152 -7.87 12.74 -0.02
CA ILE A 152 -6.46 12.54 0.29
C ILE A 152 -6.29 12.10 1.74
N THR A 153 -5.50 11.06 1.96
CA THR A 153 -5.03 10.67 3.30
C THR A 153 -3.56 11.01 3.42
N VAL A 154 -3.14 11.52 4.57
CA VAL A 154 -1.79 12.02 4.81
C VAL A 154 -1.35 11.62 6.22
N PRO A 155 -0.11 11.12 6.41
CA PRO A 155 0.34 10.70 7.74
C PRO A 155 0.56 11.91 8.67
N GLU A 156 0.35 11.74 9.98
CA GLU A 156 0.48 12.83 10.98
C GLU A 156 1.85 13.51 10.94
N ASN A 157 2.89 12.73 10.69
CA ASN A 157 4.27 13.18 10.61
C ASN A 157 4.71 13.56 9.18
N PHE A 158 3.77 13.78 8.26
CA PHE A 158 4.07 14.14 6.88
C PHE A 158 5.02 15.33 6.79
N ARG A 159 6.02 15.20 5.91
CA ARG A 159 6.88 16.28 5.46
C ARG A 159 7.01 16.19 3.95
N LYS A 160 7.12 17.34 3.28
CA LYS A 160 7.14 17.42 1.81
C LYS A 160 8.22 16.53 1.18
N ASP A 161 9.36 16.38 1.85
CA ASP A 161 10.54 15.67 1.33
C ASP A 161 10.79 14.29 1.97
N THR A 162 9.81 13.75 2.74
CA THR A 162 9.93 12.38 3.26
C THR A 162 9.52 11.35 2.23
N LYS A 163 10.00 10.11 2.41
CA LYS A 163 9.53 8.95 1.64
C LYS A 163 8.00 8.90 1.62
N LEU A 164 7.43 8.58 0.47
CA LEU A 164 5.98 8.38 0.36
C LEU A 164 5.54 7.23 1.27
N ASP A 165 4.38 7.42 1.89
CA ASP A 165 3.74 6.37 2.67
C ASP A 165 2.96 5.43 1.73
N SER A 166 3.28 4.13 1.80
CA SER A 166 2.72 3.07 0.94
C SER A 166 1.25 2.76 1.20
N TYR A 167 0.59 3.47 2.11
CA TYR A 167 -0.85 3.43 2.34
C TYR A 167 -1.53 4.72 1.86
N CYS A 168 -0.94 5.88 2.15
CA CYS A 168 -1.53 7.18 1.85
C CYS A 168 -1.49 7.55 0.36
N PHE A 169 -0.34 7.39 -0.28
CA PHE A 169 -0.19 7.75 -1.70
C PHE A 169 -1.04 6.86 -2.62
N PRO A 170 -1.09 5.53 -2.43
CA PRO A 170 -2.02 4.68 -3.16
C PRO A 170 -3.48 5.09 -3.04
N LYS A 171 -3.94 5.41 -1.82
CA LYS A 171 -5.31 5.90 -1.61
C LYS A 171 -5.60 7.17 -2.37
N PHE A 172 -4.64 8.09 -2.46
CA PHE A 172 -4.79 9.27 -3.30
C PHE A 172 -4.96 8.90 -4.77
N ILE A 173 -4.27 7.89 -5.29
CA ILE A 173 -4.49 7.46 -6.68
C ILE A 173 -5.83 6.74 -6.85
N GLU A 174 -6.16 5.81 -5.94
CA GLU A 174 -7.32 4.90 -6.08
C GLU A 174 -8.66 5.56 -5.75
N GLU A 175 -8.70 6.47 -4.77
CA GLU A 175 -9.94 7.10 -4.32
C GLU A 175 -10.33 8.33 -5.16
N ASN A 176 -9.41 8.87 -5.96
CA ASN A 176 -9.70 9.94 -6.93
C ASN A 176 -10.05 9.32 -8.29
N ARG A 177 -11.34 9.33 -8.65
CA ARG A 177 -11.88 8.65 -9.86
C ARG A 177 -11.17 9.03 -11.15
N GLU A 178 -10.89 10.32 -11.35
CA GLU A 178 -10.21 10.79 -12.56
C GLU A 178 -8.83 10.17 -12.70
N ILE A 179 -8.04 10.13 -11.62
CA ILE A 179 -6.70 9.54 -11.60
C ILE A 179 -6.79 8.01 -11.78
N ALA A 180 -7.67 7.35 -11.01
CA ALA A 180 -7.85 5.91 -11.06
C ALA A 180 -8.25 5.42 -12.46
N SER A 181 -9.05 6.20 -13.19
CA SER A 181 -9.53 5.84 -14.54
C SER A 181 -8.43 5.78 -15.61
N ILE A 182 -7.31 6.48 -15.38
CA ILE A 182 -6.16 6.56 -16.30
C ILE A 182 -4.91 5.90 -15.76
N LEU A 183 -5.05 5.09 -14.70
CA LEU A 183 -3.94 4.32 -14.14
C LEU A 183 -3.35 3.40 -15.23
N PRO A 184 -2.07 3.55 -15.61
CA PRO A 184 -1.54 2.93 -16.83
C PRO A 184 -1.18 1.46 -16.63
N ILE A 185 -1.31 0.96 -15.39
CA ILE A 185 -1.02 -0.41 -15.02
C ILE A 185 -2.08 -0.93 -14.07
N LYS A 186 -2.34 -2.23 -14.15
CA LYS A 186 -3.31 -2.88 -13.28
C LYS A 186 -2.68 -3.20 -11.93
N ILE A 187 -3.36 -2.86 -10.85
CA ILE A 187 -3.02 -3.28 -9.50
C ILE A 187 -3.81 -4.56 -9.20
N TYR A 188 -3.10 -5.62 -8.82
CA TYR A 188 -3.72 -6.89 -8.48
C TYR A 188 -3.69 -7.10 -6.97
N PHE A 189 -2.53 -6.93 -6.36
CA PHE A 189 -2.32 -7.23 -4.94
C PHE A 189 -2.11 -5.93 -4.16
N GLY A 190 -3.15 -5.08 -4.14
CA GLY A 190 -3.24 -3.77 -3.48
C GLY A 190 -1.97 -3.28 -2.79
N TYR A 191 -1.85 -3.56 -1.48
CA TYR A 191 -0.72 -3.10 -0.68
C TYR A 191 0.66 -3.52 -1.22
N LYS A 192 0.83 -4.77 -1.68
CA LYS A 192 2.13 -5.30 -2.11
C LYS A 192 2.60 -4.70 -3.43
N ASP A 193 1.69 -4.51 -4.37
CA ASP A 193 2.01 -3.82 -5.63
C ASP A 193 2.36 -2.35 -5.34
N TRP A 194 1.57 -1.68 -4.50
CA TRP A 194 1.82 -0.28 -4.15
C TRP A 194 3.09 -0.04 -3.33
N GLU A 195 3.39 -0.91 -2.37
CA GLU A 195 4.64 -0.85 -1.60
C GLU A 195 5.85 -0.91 -2.55
N ARG A 196 5.79 -1.78 -3.56
CA ARG A 196 6.86 -1.88 -4.57
C ARG A 196 6.93 -0.66 -5.49
N ILE A 197 5.78 -0.16 -5.97
CA ILE A 197 5.72 1.10 -6.75
C ILE A 197 6.36 2.24 -5.96
N VAL A 198 5.94 2.44 -4.72
CA VAL A 198 6.44 3.51 -3.84
C VAL A 198 7.94 3.38 -3.60
N ASN A 199 8.44 2.17 -3.36
CA ASN A 199 9.89 1.95 -3.20
C ASN A 199 10.65 2.33 -4.47
N ILE A 200 10.22 1.88 -5.64
CA ILE A 200 10.90 2.15 -6.92
C ILE A 200 10.88 3.63 -7.29
N ILE A 201 9.77 4.33 -7.07
CA ILE A 201 9.71 5.76 -7.39
C ILE A 201 10.41 6.63 -6.33
N SER A 202 10.71 6.09 -5.15
CA SER A 202 11.46 6.79 -4.10
C SER A 202 12.97 6.56 -4.17
N GLU A 203 13.44 5.65 -5.04
CA GLU A 203 14.85 5.48 -5.43
C GLU A 203 15.29 6.60 -6.40
#